data_AF-K2FCL5-F1
#
_entry.id   AF-K2FCL5-F1
#
_cell.length_a   1.000
_cell.length_b   1.000
_cell.length_c   1.000
_cell.angle_alpha   90.00
_cell.angle_beta   90.00
_cell.angle_gamma   90.00
#
_symmetry.space_group_name_H-M   'P 1'
#
loop_
_entity.id
_entity.type
_entity.pdbx_description
1 polymer ?
#
loop_
_entity_poly.entity_id
_entity_poly.type
_entity_poly.pdbx_seq_one_letter_code
_entity_poly.pdbx_strand_id
1 'polypeptide(L)'
;MNIWEIEIYELKKNVVLTSLLALKWHWVLAESLYETIKAEWASPELIDSIIEMFEIAVDSVKDEWNRERIRQTLDSLSIIKEKERLEREKEENEAIIVLENY
;
A
#
# COMPACT_ATOMS: atom_id res chain seq x y z
N MET A 1 -12.27 13.02 -4.55
CA MET A 1 -11.89 11.60 -4.49
C MET A 1 -12.97 10.81 -5.20
N ASN A 2 -12.62 10.18 -6.32
CA ASN A 2 -13.44 9.20 -7.04
C ASN A 2 -13.71 7.99 -6.11
N ILE A 3 -14.84 7.29 -6.29
CA ILE A 3 -15.17 6.03 -5.58
C ILE A 3 -13.98 5.05 -5.59
N TRP A 4 -13.28 4.93 -6.72
CA TRP A 4 -12.09 4.10 -6.87
C TRP A 4 -10.91 4.53 -5.99
N GLU A 5 -10.67 5.85 -5.89
CA GLU A 5 -9.59 6.39 -5.05
C GLU A 5 -9.88 6.14 -3.56
N ILE A 6 -11.16 6.11 -3.18
CA ILE A 6 -11.59 5.73 -1.82
C ILE A 6 -11.30 4.26 -1.56
N GLU A 7 -11.66 3.37 -2.48
CA GLU A 7 -11.43 1.93 -2.33
C GLU A 7 -9.94 1.57 -2.24
N ILE A 8 -9.09 2.16 -3.10
CA ILE A 8 -7.64 1.96 -3.07
C ILE A 8 -7.04 2.45 -1.76
N TYR A 9 -7.44 3.64 -1.30
CA TYR A 9 -6.99 4.20 -0.04
C TYR A 9 -7.34 3.27 1.15
N GLU A 10 -8.57 2.75 1.21
CA GLU A 10 -9.00 1.82 2.25
C GLU A 10 -8.22 0.50 2.22
N LEU A 11 -7.90 -0.02 1.02
CA LEU A 11 -7.04 -1.21 0.88
C LEU A 11 -5.64 -0.96 1.44
N LYS A 12 -5.00 0.15 1.06
CA LYS A 12 -3.66 0.53 1.56
C LYS A 12 -3.67 0.69 3.07
N LYS A 13 -4.67 1.39 3.60
CA LYS A 13 -4.86 1.58 5.05
C LYS A 13 -4.96 0.23 5.77
N ASN A 14 -5.75 -0.71 5.24
CA ASN A 14 -5.89 -2.05 5.82
C ASN A 14 -4.58 -2.85 5.82
N VAL A 15 -3.79 -2.76 4.74
CA VAL A 15 -2.47 -3.41 4.67
C VAL A 15 -1.52 -2.84 5.71
N VAL A 16 -1.48 -1.52 5.85
CA VAL A 16 -0.64 -0.83 6.85
C VAL A 16 -1.06 -1.23 8.27
N LEU A 17 -2.35 -1.19 8.58
CA LEU A 17 -2.87 -1.58 9.90
C LEU A 17 -2.55 -3.04 10.25
N THR A 18 -2.73 -3.96 9.29
CA THR A 18 -2.42 -5.38 9.48
C THR A 18 -0.91 -5.60 9.69
N SER A 19 -0.08 -4.89 8.94
CA SER A 19 1.38 -4.96 9.06
C SER A 19 1.86 -4.42 10.41
N LEU A 20 1.32 -3.29 10.86
CA LEU A 20 1.63 -2.72 12.17
C LEU A 20 1.21 -3.64 13.32
N LEU A 21 0.04 -4.28 13.23
CA LEU A 21 -0.41 -5.29 14.19
C LEU A 21 0.54 -6.48 14.27
N ALA A 22 1.07 -6.96 13.14
CA ALA A 22 2.03 -8.04 13.11
C ALA A 22 3.39 -7.62 13.70
N LEU A 23 3.78 -6.36 13.47
CA LEU A 23 5.06 -5.81 13.91
C LEU A 23 5.06 -5.28 15.35
N LYS A 24 3.91 -5.10 16.00
CA LYS A 24 3.82 -4.46 17.34
C LYS A 24 4.68 -5.09 18.44
N TRP A 25 5.00 -6.37 18.31
CA TRP A 25 5.87 -7.08 19.26
C TRP A 25 7.36 -6.93 18.98
N HIS A 26 7.70 -6.45 17.77
CA HIS A 26 9.06 -6.36 17.25
C HIS A 26 9.49 -4.90 17.03
N TRP A 27 8.54 -3.98 16.90
CA TRP A 27 8.77 -2.57 16.69
C TRP A 27 7.95 -1.73 17.68
N VAL A 28 8.63 -1.08 18.61
CA VAL A 28 8.03 -0.30 19.70
C VAL A 28 7.05 0.77 19.21
N LEU A 29 7.30 1.38 18.05
CA LEU A 29 6.45 2.44 17.50
C LEU A 29 5.22 1.90 16.74
N ALA A 30 5.17 0.61 16.43
CA ALA A 30 4.12 0.05 15.58
C ALA A 30 2.74 0.10 16.23
N GLU A 31 2.65 -0.10 17.56
CA GLU A 31 1.39 -0.01 18.28
C GLU A 31 0.84 1.42 18.30
N SER A 32 1.70 2.41 18.55
CA SER A 32 1.29 3.82 18.53
C SER A 32 0.85 4.26 17.14
N LEU A 33 1.58 3.89 16.08
CA LEU A 33 1.19 4.18 14.70
C LEU A 33 -0.12 3.51 14.31
N TYR A 34 -0.34 2.26 14.76
CA TYR A 34 -1.59 1.54 14.51
C TYR A 34 -2.78 2.28 15.10
N GLU A 35 -2.70 2.66 16.38
CA GLU A 35 -3.79 3.39 17.04
C GLU A 35 -4.00 4.78 16.43
N THR A 36 -2.95 5.48 16.01
CA THR A 36 -3.08 6.77 15.28
C THR A 36 -3.84 6.59 13.96
N ILE A 37 -3.45 5.64 13.11
CA ILE A 37 -4.09 5.43 11.80
C ILE A 37 -5.53 4.93 11.93
N LYS A 38 -5.81 4.19 12.99
CA LYS A 38 -7.14 3.66 13.29
C LYS A 38 -8.07 4.73 13.86
N ALA A 39 -7.57 5.60 14.74
CA ALA A 39 -8.36 6.61 15.44
C ALA A 39 -8.57 7.89 14.59
N GLU A 40 -7.62 8.24 13.73
CA GLU A 40 -7.70 9.44 12.89
C GLU A 40 -8.05 9.12 11.43
N TRP A 41 -8.55 10.14 10.73
CA TRP A 41 -8.53 10.16 9.26
C TRP A 41 -7.08 10.33 8.83
N ALA A 42 -6.31 9.23 8.82
CA ALA A 42 -4.97 9.22 8.24
C ALA A 42 -5.06 9.79 6.81
N SER A 43 -4.20 10.75 6.47
CA SER A 43 -4.22 11.26 5.10
C SER A 43 -3.66 10.17 4.16
N PRO A 44 -4.11 10.11 2.89
CA PRO A 44 -3.55 9.18 1.91
C PRO A 44 -2.02 9.24 1.81
N GLU A 45 -1.44 10.44 1.94
CA GLU A 45 0.00 10.68 1.89
C GLU A 45 0.73 10.07 3.10
N LEU A 46 0.10 10.09 4.28
CA LEU A 46 0.65 9.44 5.46
C LEU A 46 0.69 7.92 5.28
N ILE A 47 -0.37 7.34 4.72
CA ILE A 47 -0.43 5.90 4.42
C ILE A 47 0.67 5.51 3.42
N ASP A 48 0.83 6.28 2.35
CA ASP A 48 1.88 6.03 1.35
C ASP A 48 3.29 6.17 1.94
N SER A 49 3.52 7.15 2.80
CA SER A 49 4.81 7.34 3.49
C SER A 49 5.15 6.17 4.42
N ILE A 50 4.15 5.56 5.07
CA ILE A 50 4.35 4.40 5.94
C ILE A 50 4.65 3.15 5.11
N ILE A 51 4.02 3.01 3.94
CA ILE A 51 4.34 1.92 3.00
C ILE A 51 5.79 2.05 2.54
N GLU A 52 6.24 3.25 2.15
CA GLU A 52 7.63 3.48 1.74
C GLU A 52 8.62 3.20 2.87
N MET A 53 8.28 3.60 4.10
CA MET A 53 9.09 3.28 5.28
C MET A 53 9.16 1.75 5.52
N PHE A 54 8.09 1.00 5.27
CA PHE A 54 8.13 -0.45 5.31
C PHE A 54 9.02 -1.02 4.21
N GLU A 55 8.90 -0.55 2.98
CA GLU A 55 9.77 -0.96 1.86
C GLU A 55 11.25 -0.79 2.21
N ILE A 56 11.65 0.37 2.74
CA ILE A 56 13.02 0.64 3.19
C ILE A 56 13.41 -0.22 4.40
N ALA A 57 12.49 -0.41 5.35
CA ALA A 57 12.76 -1.20 6.54
C ALA A 57 13.04 -2.66 6.20
N VAL A 58 12.33 -3.26 5.24
CA VAL A 58 12.59 -4.63 4.75
C VAL A 58 14.02 -4.81 4.29
N ASP A 59 14.54 -3.87 3.52
CA ASP A 59 15.92 -3.94 3.02
C ASP A 59 16.97 -3.83 4.14
N SER A 60 16.58 -3.27 5.29
CA SER A 60 17.42 -3.17 6.49
C SER A 60 17.27 -4.33 7.49
N VAL A 61 16.31 -5.24 7.29
CA VAL A 61 16.12 -6.40 8.17
C VAL A 61 17.26 -7.42 7.97
N LYS A 62 18.09 -7.59 9.02
CA LYS A 62 19.19 -8.57 9.07
C LYS A 62 18.70 -10.02 9.21
N ASP A 63 17.48 -10.22 9.71
CA ASP A 63 16.86 -11.53 9.88
C ASP A 63 16.20 -11.96 8.56
N GLU A 64 16.81 -12.96 7.92
CA GLU A 64 16.42 -13.48 6.61
C GLU A 64 14.95 -13.93 6.55
N TRP A 65 14.42 -14.51 7.63
CA TRP A 65 13.04 -15.03 7.67
C TRP A 65 12.00 -13.91 7.78
N ASN A 66 12.28 -12.91 8.62
CA ASN A 66 11.41 -11.74 8.74
C ASN A 66 11.49 -10.86 7.49
N ARG A 67 12.68 -10.72 6.89
CA ARG A 67 12.86 -10.04 5.60
C ARG A 67 12.00 -10.68 4.52
N GLU A 68 12.03 -12.01 4.42
CA GLU A 68 11.26 -12.75 3.42
C GLU A 68 9.74 -12.60 3.60
N ARG A 69 9.22 -12.61 4.84
CA ARG A 69 7.77 -12.41 5.06
C ARG A 69 7.30 -11.00 4.70
N ILE A 70 8.08 -9.98 5.03
CA ILE A 70 7.69 -8.61 4.67
C ILE A 70 7.88 -8.42 3.15
N ARG A 71 8.90 -9.02 2.53
CA ARG A 71 9.08 -9.05 1.07
C ARG A 71 7.92 -9.70 0.35
N GLN A 72 7.40 -10.83 0.82
CA GLN A 72 6.19 -11.46 0.27
C GLN A 72 4.96 -10.56 0.38
N THR A 73 4.86 -9.79 1.46
CA THR A 73 3.79 -8.80 1.64
C THR A 73 3.95 -7.63 0.66
N LEU A 74 5.18 -7.19 0.40
CA LEU A 74 5.52 -6.14 -0.57
C LEU A 74 5.40 -6.60 -2.04
N ASP A 75 5.70 -7.85 -2.35
CA ASP A 75 5.48 -8.44 -3.68
C ASP A 75 3.99 -8.50 -3.99
N SER A 76 3.16 -8.82 -2.98
CA SER A 76 1.71 -8.74 -3.10
C SER A 76 1.24 -7.30 -3.39
N LEU A 77 1.84 -6.29 -2.75
CA LEU A 77 1.59 -4.87 -3.04
C LEU A 77 2.07 -4.47 -4.44
N SER A 78 3.19 -5.00 -4.91
CA SER A 78 3.74 -4.73 -6.25
C SER A 78 2.85 -5.32 -7.34
N ILE A 79 2.28 -6.51 -7.13
CA ILE A 79 1.28 -7.10 -8.03
C ILE A 79 0.03 -6.24 -8.11
N ILE A 80 -0.40 -5.65 -6.98
CA ILE A 80 -1.54 -4.73 -6.94
C ILE A 80 -1.21 -3.43 -7.70
N LYS A 81 -0.06 -2.81 -7.45
CA LYS A 81 0.42 -1.61 -8.16
C LYS A 81 0.57 -1.85 -9.67
N GLU A 82 1.03 -3.02 -10.08
CA GLU A 82 1.18 -3.36 -11.50
C GLU A 82 -0.17 -3.56 -12.20
N LYS A 83 -1.15 -4.17 -11.51
CA LYS A 83 -2.52 -4.22 -12.02
C LYS A 83 -3.12 -2.83 -12.18
N GLU A 84 -2.92 -1.94 -11.22
CA GLU A 84 -3.36 -0.53 -11.32
C GLU A 84 -2.72 0.22 -12.50
N ARG A 85 -1.48 -0.12 -12.86
CA ARG A 85 -0.79 0.47 -14.02
C ARG A 85 -1.40 -0.02 -15.33
N LEU A 86 -1.60 -1.33 -15.44
CA LEU A 86 -2.17 -1.96 -16.63
C LEU A 86 -3.64 -1.55 -16.86
N GLU A 87 -4.42 -1.38 -15.79
CA GLU A 87 -5.81 -0.92 -15.91
C GLU A 87 -5.89 0.55 -16.32
N ARG A 88 -5.00 1.43 -15.82
CA ARG A 88 -4.90 2.82 -16.29
C ARG A 88 -4.49 2.90 -17.76
N GLU A 89 -3.49 2.13 -18.18
CA GLU A 89 -3.10 2.05 -19.60
C GLU A 89 -4.25 1.51 -20.48
N LYS A 90 -5.11 0.65 -19.94
CA LYS A 90 -6.27 0.12 -20.65
C LYS A 90 -7.39 1.17 -20.77
N GLU A 91 -7.71 1.87 -19.69
CA GLU A 91 -8.69 2.96 -19.71
C GLU A 91 -8.27 4.11 -20.64
N GLU A 92 -6.99 4.47 -20.64
CA GLU A 92 -6.45 5.47 -21.57
C GLU A 92 -6.58 5.01 -23.03
N ASN A 93 -6.26 3.75 -23.33
CA ASN A 93 -6.43 3.20 -24.68
C ASN A 93 -7.88 3.12 -25.12
N GLU A 94 -8.81 2.73 -24.23
CA GLU A 94 -10.24 2.71 -24.54
C GLU A 94 -10.79 4.12 -24.79
N ALA A 95 -10.33 5.13 -24.03
CA ALA A 95 -10.68 6.53 -24.26
C ALA A 95 -10.16 7.06 -25.61
N ILE A 96 -8.94 6.68 -26.01
CA ILE A 96 -8.36 7.02 -27.32
C ILE A 96 -9.17 6.38 -28.45
N ILE A 97 -9.52 5.09 -28.33
CA ILE A 97 -10.31 4.37 -29.34
C ILE A 97 -11.71 4.99 -29.51
N VAL A 98 -12.34 5.45 -28.43
CA VAL A 98 -13.64 6.15 -28.51
C VAL A 98 -13.49 7.50 -29.22
N LEU A 99 -12.42 8.25 -28.95
CA LEU A 99 -12.15 9.54 -29.59
C LEU A 99 -11.78 9.43 -31.08
N GLU A 100 -11.16 8.33 -31.52
CA GLU A 100 -10.82 8.08 -32.93
C GLU A 100 -12.01 7.57 -33.77
N ASN A 101 -13.10 7.13 -33.14
CA ASN A 101 -14.31 6.65 -33.82
C ASN A 101 -15.42 7.72 -33.95
N TYR A 102 -15.14 8.98 -33.59
CA TYR A 102 -15.98 10.16 -33.82
C TYR A 102 -15.36 11.08 -34.88
#